data_AF-A0A963FZ47-F1
#
_entry.id   AF-A0A963FZ47-F1
#
_cell.length_a   1.000
_cell.length_b   1.000
_cell.length_c   1.000
_cell.angle_alpha   90.00
_cell.angle_beta   90.00
_cell.angle_gamma   90.00
#
_symmetry.space_group_name_H-M   'P 1'
#
loop_
_entity.id
_entity.type
_entity.pdbx_description
1 polymer ?
#
loop_
_entity_poly.entity_id
_entity_poly.type
_entity_poly.pdbx_seq_one_letter_code
_entity_poly.pdbx_strand_id
1 'polypeptide(L)'
;MSSLAPPFTGLDWSQRGLLLAMFAAVSAWVMLRRIEPIDQVLQSRVPGGILALEFAWSGERASAILASWHGLEDQVRSQTLWDYLFLLCYPPALALACAMLCGADGNPVAMIGTFVAWAVLAATPLDAIENLAMMAMVSHGASEVLAKLAGWCAGLKFTVLLAAVGYLLTAGAATFVRRYVLP
;
A
#
# COMPACT_ATOMS: atom_id res chain seq x y z
N MET A 1 8.62 4.16 30.84
CA MET A 1 8.15 3.64 29.54
C MET A 1 8.77 4.53 28.48
N SER A 2 9.68 4.02 27.66
CA SER A 2 10.23 4.79 26.54
C SER A 2 9.10 5.11 25.55
N SER A 3 8.89 6.39 25.23
CA SER A 3 7.97 6.77 24.16
C SER A 3 8.49 6.21 22.84
N LEU A 4 7.64 5.51 22.10
CA LEU A 4 7.95 5.05 20.74
C LEU A 4 8.23 6.30 19.89
N ALA A 5 9.43 6.39 19.33
CA ALA A 5 9.77 7.49 18.43
C ALA A 5 9.20 7.20 17.02
N PRO A 6 8.76 8.23 16.27
CA PRO A 6 8.42 8.07 14.85
C PRO A 6 9.60 7.46 14.07
N PRO A 7 9.35 6.72 12.98
CA PRO A 7 10.43 6.32 12.09
C PRO A 7 11.10 7.57 11.47
N PHE A 8 12.32 7.40 10.94
CA PHE A 8 13.09 8.45 10.25
C PHE A 8 13.53 9.63 11.11
N THR A 9 13.55 9.49 12.45
CA THR A 9 13.97 10.54 13.38
C THR A 9 15.41 11.03 13.19
N GLY A 10 16.28 10.18 12.64
CA GLY A 10 17.69 10.51 12.35
C GLY A 10 17.90 11.45 11.15
N LEU A 11 16.85 11.76 10.39
CA LEU A 11 16.91 12.68 9.25
C LEU A 11 16.41 14.07 9.63
N ASP A 12 17.00 15.12 9.06
CA ASP A 12 16.49 16.48 9.19
C ASP A 12 15.21 16.71 8.35
N TRP A 13 14.55 17.85 8.54
CA TRP A 13 13.29 18.16 7.85
C TRP A 13 13.42 18.22 6.33
N SER A 14 14.53 18.78 5.82
CA SER A 14 14.79 18.92 4.39
C SER A 14 15.03 17.56 3.73
N GLN A 15 15.78 16.69 4.40
CA GLN A 15 16.04 15.32 3.98
C GLN A 15 14.75 14.50 3.93
N ARG A 16 13.90 14.59 4.97
CA ARG A 16 12.59 13.90 4.98
C ARG A 16 11.67 14.40 3.87
N GLY A 17 11.61 15.72 3.66
CA GLY A 17 10.83 16.31 2.59
C GLY A 17 11.28 15.86 1.20
N LEU A 18 12.60 15.85 0.95
CA LEU A 18 13.17 15.36 -0.31
C LEU A 18 12.86 13.88 -0.54
N LEU A 19 13.10 13.02 0.46
CA LEU A 19 12.80 11.59 0.35
C LEU A 19 11.32 11.32 0.14
N LEU A 20 10.44 12.02 0.87
CA LEU A 20 9.00 11.93 0.67
C LEU A 20 8.64 12.29 -0.78
N ALA A 21 9.14 13.40 -1.30
CA ALA A 21 8.89 13.82 -2.67
C ALA A 21 9.39 12.79 -3.68
N MET A 22 10.61 12.26 -3.48
CA MET A 22 11.18 11.22 -4.35
C MET A 22 10.35 9.94 -4.34
N PHE A 23 10.06 9.38 -3.17
CA PHE A 23 9.28 8.15 -3.06
C PHE A 23 7.85 8.34 -3.58
N ALA A 24 7.21 9.46 -3.27
CA ALA A 24 5.87 9.77 -3.79
C ALA A 24 5.88 9.93 -5.31
N ALA A 25 6.89 10.61 -5.89
CA ALA A 25 7.00 10.78 -7.33
C ALA A 25 7.24 9.44 -8.05
N VAL A 26 8.12 8.59 -7.53
CA VAL A 26 8.34 7.25 -8.10
C VAL A 26 7.09 6.40 -7.96
N SER A 27 6.44 6.40 -6.79
CA SER A 27 5.19 5.65 -6.57
C SER A 27 4.10 6.10 -7.55
N ALA A 28 3.90 7.42 -7.70
CA ALA A 28 2.93 7.97 -8.64
C ALA A 28 3.28 7.61 -10.10
N TRP A 29 4.56 7.66 -10.47
CA TRP A 29 5.00 7.27 -11.80
C TRP A 29 4.74 5.78 -12.07
N VAL A 30 5.13 4.88 -11.16
CA VAL A 30 4.90 3.42 -11.30
C VAL A 30 3.40 3.14 -11.40
N MET A 31 2.61 3.71 -10.50
CA MET A 31 1.15 3.54 -10.49
C MET A 31 0.52 3.99 -11.81
N LEU A 32 0.75 5.25 -12.21
CA LEU A 32 0.07 5.85 -13.37
C LEU A 32 0.59 5.35 -14.72
N ARG A 33 1.86 4.92 -14.81
CA ARG A 33 2.48 4.54 -16.08
C ARG A 33 2.61 3.04 -16.29
N ARG A 34 2.57 2.24 -15.22
CA ARG A 34 2.79 0.78 -15.29
C ARG A 34 1.61 0.01 -14.74
N ILE A 35 1.24 0.19 -13.46
CA ILE A 35 0.23 -0.63 -12.80
C ILE A 35 -1.16 -0.36 -13.40
N GLU A 36 -1.64 0.89 -13.35
CA GLU A 36 -2.98 1.27 -13.79
C GLU A 36 -3.29 0.85 -15.25
N PRO A 37 -2.42 1.10 -16.26
CA PRO A 37 -2.70 0.66 -17.62
C PRO A 37 -2.79 -0.87 -17.77
N ILE A 38 -1.98 -1.63 -17.02
CA ILE A 38 -2.06 -3.09 -17.06
C ILE A 38 -3.33 -3.55 -16.37
N ASP A 39 -3.67 -2.96 -15.22
CA ASP A 39 -4.86 -3.30 -14.46
C ASP A 39 -6.14 -3.01 -15.26
N GLN A 40 -6.19 -1.93 -16.04
CA GLN A 40 -7.31 -1.65 -16.96
C GLN A 40 -7.53 -2.78 -17.99
N VAL A 41 -6.46 -3.43 -18.46
CA VAL A 41 -6.58 -4.61 -19.33
C VAL A 41 -7.19 -5.79 -18.56
N LEU A 42 -6.77 -6.02 -17.31
CA LEU A 42 -7.35 -7.07 -16.46
C LEU A 42 -8.83 -6.80 -16.12
N GLN A 43 -9.17 -5.54 -15.84
CA GLN A 43 -10.53 -5.08 -15.56
C GLN A 43 -11.49 -5.31 -16.73
N SER A 44 -10.99 -5.32 -17.97
CA SER A 44 -11.82 -5.62 -19.15
C SER A 44 -12.40 -7.04 -19.16
N ARG A 45 -11.83 -7.95 -18.37
CA ARG A 45 -12.28 -9.34 -18.22
C ARG A 45 -12.93 -9.61 -16.87
N VAL A 46 -12.35 -9.06 -15.80
CA VAL A 46 -12.82 -9.28 -14.42
C VAL A 46 -12.93 -7.94 -13.72
N PRO A 47 -14.15 -7.48 -13.38
CA PRO A 47 -14.33 -6.24 -12.62
C PRO A 47 -13.51 -6.27 -11.32
N GLY A 48 -12.79 -5.18 -11.06
CA GLY A 48 -11.87 -5.08 -9.93
C GLY A 48 -10.42 -5.44 -10.22
N GLY A 49 -10.09 -5.91 -11.44
CA GLY A 49 -8.71 -6.07 -11.89
C GLY A 49 -7.94 -7.02 -10.98
N ILE A 50 -6.67 -6.71 -10.71
CA ILE A 50 -5.80 -7.52 -9.85
C ILE A 50 -6.41 -7.76 -8.46
N LEU A 51 -7.10 -6.76 -7.88
CA LEU A 51 -7.70 -6.85 -6.56
C LEU A 51 -8.75 -7.96 -6.48
N ALA A 52 -9.36 -8.33 -7.60
CA ALA A 52 -10.28 -9.47 -7.65
C ALA A 52 -9.57 -10.77 -7.27
N LEU A 53 -8.32 -10.96 -7.71
CA LEU A 53 -7.49 -12.11 -7.38
C LEU A 53 -6.96 -12.03 -5.94
N GLU A 54 -6.51 -10.86 -5.49
CA GLU A 54 -6.08 -10.64 -4.10
C GLU A 54 -7.17 -11.03 -3.10
N PHE A 55 -8.42 -10.64 -3.40
CA PHE A 55 -9.60 -10.93 -2.58
C PHE A 55 -10.43 -12.10 -3.12
N ALA A 56 -9.79 -13.08 -3.76
CA ALA A 56 -10.48 -14.27 -4.24
C ALA A 56 -11.02 -15.13 -3.09
N TRP A 57 -10.30 -15.20 -1.95
CA TRP A 57 -10.66 -15.96 -0.72
C TRP A 57 -10.87 -17.47 -0.86
N SER A 58 -11.06 -18.00 -2.07
CA SER A 58 -11.19 -19.42 -2.37
C SER A 58 -10.48 -19.79 -3.67
N GLY A 59 -10.06 -21.05 -3.76
CA GLY A 59 -9.43 -21.63 -4.95
C GLY A 59 -10.40 -21.69 -6.13
N GLU A 60 -11.69 -21.91 -5.88
CA GLU A 60 -12.73 -21.89 -6.92
C GLU A 60 -12.84 -20.50 -7.56
N ARG A 61 -12.92 -19.44 -6.74
CA ARG A 61 -13.00 -18.07 -7.23
C ARG A 61 -11.71 -17.65 -7.92
N ALA A 62 -10.55 -17.99 -7.36
CA ALA A 62 -9.27 -17.77 -8.00
C ALA A 62 -9.18 -18.47 -9.37
N SER A 63 -9.67 -19.71 -9.47
CA SER A 63 -9.73 -20.47 -10.72
C SER A 63 -10.59 -19.78 -11.77
N ALA A 64 -11.79 -19.32 -11.39
CA ALA A 64 -12.69 -18.59 -12.29
C ALA A 64 -12.07 -17.27 -12.80
N ILE A 65 -11.36 -16.54 -11.93
CA ILE A 65 -10.66 -15.31 -12.29
C ILE A 65 -9.51 -15.61 -13.26
N LEU A 66 -8.64 -16.57 -12.94
CA LEU A 66 -7.52 -16.94 -13.81
C LEU A 66 -7.99 -17.47 -15.16
N ALA A 67 -9.08 -18.24 -15.20
CA ALA A 67 -9.69 -18.68 -16.45
C ALA A 67 -10.23 -17.51 -17.29
N SER A 68 -10.79 -16.48 -16.65
CA SER A 68 -11.26 -15.26 -17.33
C SER A 68 -10.10 -14.41 -17.87
N TRP A 69 -8.91 -14.55 -17.30
CA TRP A 69 -7.66 -13.93 -17.75
C TRP A 69 -6.80 -14.85 -18.62
N HIS A 70 -7.36 -15.91 -19.18
CA HIS A 70 -6.59 -16.74 -20.11
C HIS A 70 -6.04 -15.92 -21.27
N GLY A 71 -4.73 -16.04 -21.53
CA GLY A 71 -3.99 -15.24 -22.51
C GLY A 71 -3.53 -13.87 -21.99
N LEU A 72 -3.76 -13.55 -20.71
CA LEU A 72 -3.29 -12.35 -20.02
C LEU A 72 -2.29 -12.65 -18.89
N GLU A 73 -1.74 -13.87 -18.84
CA GLU A 73 -0.87 -14.33 -17.76
C GLU A 73 0.39 -13.46 -17.62
N ASP A 74 0.95 -12.99 -18.74
CA ASP A 74 2.11 -12.10 -18.77
C ASP A 74 1.79 -10.70 -18.21
N GLN A 75 0.57 -10.22 -18.42
CA GLN A 75 0.09 -8.95 -17.87
C GLN A 75 -0.04 -9.08 -16.36
N VAL A 76 -0.65 -10.16 -15.85
CA VAL A 76 -0.74 -10.39 -14.40
C VAL A 76 0.65 -10.48 -13.79
N ARG A 77 1.58 -11.26 -14.37
CA ARG A 77 2.97 -11.35 -13.91
C ARG A 77 3.67 -9.99 -13.94
N SER A 78 3.55 -9.25 -15.04
CA SER A 78 4.19 -7.94 -15.16
C SER A 78 3.64 -6.96 -14.14
N GLN A 79 2.32 -6.97 -13.90
CA GLN A 79 1.66 -6.13 -12.90
C GLN A 79 2.23 -6.43 -11.52
N THR A 80 2.25 -7.71 -11.11
CA THR A 80 2.77 -8.13 -9.80
C THR A 80 4.27 -7.83 -9.63
N LEU A 81 5.05 -7.86 -10.72
CA LEU A 81 6.45 -7.43 -10.69
C LEU A 81 6.60 -5.91 -10.48
N TRP A 82 5.73 -5.10 -11.09
CA TRP A 82 5.70 -3.65 -10.83
C TRP A 82 5.25 -3.34 -9.41
N ASP A 83 4.38 -4.16 -8.82
CA ASP A 83 3.97 -4.02 -7.42
C ASP A 83 5.15 -4.16 -6.46
N TYR A 84 6.13 -5.03 -6.72
CA TYR A 84 7.35 -5.07 -5.91
C TYR A 84 8.15 -3.77 -5.96
N LEU A 85 8.24 -3.10 -7.12
CA LEU A 85 8.91 -1.79 -7.18
C LEU A 85 8.09 -0.72 -6.46
N PHE A 86 6.76 -0.75 -6.63
CA PHE A 86 5.84 0.13 -5.93
C PHE A 86 5.98 -0.04 -4.40
N LEU A 87 6.10 -1.28 -3.93
CA LEU A 87 6.30 -1.67 -2.53
C LEU A 87 7.59 -1.11 -1.91
N LEU A 88 8.63 -0.84 -2.70
CA LEU A 88 9.85 -0.20 -2.20
C LEU A 88 9.68 1.32 -1.99
N CYS A 89 8.65 1.92 -2.57
CA CYS A 89 8.48 3.37 -2.60
C CYS A 89 7.26 3.83 -1.79
N TYR A 90 6.10 3.19 -1.97
CA TYR A 90 4.85 3.68 -1.38
C TYR A 90 4.80 3.56 0.15
N PRO A 91 5.24 2.44 0.80
CA PRO A 91 5.19 2.34 2.25
C PRO A 91 6.16 3.33 2.93
N PRO A 92 7.42 3.50 2.48
CA PRO A 92 8.29 4.55 3.00
C PRO A 92 7.71 5.96 2.80
N ALA A 93 7.12 6.27 1.64
CA ALA A 93 6.47 7.57 1.41
C ALA A 93 5.36 7.83 2.44
N LEU A 94 4.47 6.86 2.61
CA LEU A 94 3.33 6.97 3.51
C LEU A 94 3.76 7.04 4.99
N ALA A 95 4.73 6.21 5.38
CA ALA A 95 5.30 6.25 6.73
C ALA A 95 6.04 7.57 7.02
N LEU A 96 6.79 8.12 6.04
CA LEU A 96 7.44 9.43 6.15
C LEU A 96 6.41 10.54 6.31
N ALA A 97 5.36 10.56 5.49
CA ALA A 97 4.30 11.55 5.60
C ALA A 97 3.64 11.53 6.99
N CYS A 98 3.31 10.34 7.49
CA CYS A 98 2.75 10.18 8.84
C CYS A 98 3.72 10.69 9.92
N ALA A 99 5.00 10.31 9.84
CA ALA A 99 6.04 10.70 10.80
C ALA A 99 6.33 12.21 10.78
N MET A 100 6.31 12.85 9.61
CA MET A 100 6.45 14.31 9.48
C MET A 100 5.26 15.03 10.11
N LEU A 101 4.03 14.52 9.92
CA LEU A 101 2.84 15.09 10.54
C LEU A 101 2.85 14.94 12.07
N CYS A 102 3.44 13.87 12.62
CA CYS A 102 3.61 13.73 14.07
C CYS A 102 4.43 14.87 14.70
N GLY A 103 5.40 15.41 13.97
CA GLY A 103 6.25 16.52 14.43
C GLY A 103 5.67 17.90 14.17
N ALA A 104 4.48 18.01 13.58
CA ALA A 104 3.87 19.30 13.24
C ALA A 104 3.19 19.94 14.46
N ASP A 105 3.46 21.23 14.68
CA ASP A 105 2.79 22.01 15.72
C ASP A 105 1.27 21.97 15.55
N GLY A 106 0.56 21.69 16.64
CA GLY A 106 -0.90 21.65 16.66
C GLY A 106 -1.52 20.28 16.37
N ASN A 107 -0.74 19.26 16.02
CA ASN A 107 -1.25 17.89 15.84
C ASN A 107 -1.78 17.32 17.17
N PRO A 108 -3.10 17.06 17.30
CA PRO A 108 -3.68 16.59 18.56
C PRO A 108 -3.39 15.11 18.87
N VAL A 109 -2.93 14.32 17.90
CA VAL A 109 -2.88 12.85 17.98
C VAL A 109 -1.57 12.27 17.43
N ALA A 110 -0.45 12.95 17.68
CA ALA A 110 0.87 12.55 17.17
C ALA A 110 1.26 11.09 17.51
N MET A 111 0.84 10.55 18.66
CA MET A 111 1.12 9.16 19.04
C MET A 111 0.45 8.15 18.08
N ILE A 112 -0.76 8.45 17.61
CA ILE A 112 -1.46 7.61 16.63
C ILE A 112 -0.67 7.58 15.32
N GLY A 113 -0.22 8.74 14.85
CA GLY A 113 0.61 8.83 13.66
C GLY A 113 1.92 8.04 13.75
N THR A 114 2.56 8.05 14.92
CA THR A 114 3.77 7.25 15.17
C THR A 114 3.49 5.76 15.03
N PHE A 115 2.43 5.27 15.66
CA PHE A 115 2.04 3.86 15.56
C PHE A 115 1.70 3.48 14.12
N VAL A 116 0.92 4.32 13.44
CA VAL A 116 0.49 4.09 12.05
C VAL A 116 1.68 4.12 11.08
N ALA A 117 2.65 5.03 11.26
CA ALA A 117 3.86 5.07 10.45
C ALA A 117 4.67 3.76 10.57
N TRP A 118 4.82 3.21 11.78
CA TRP A 118 5.46 1.91 11.99
C TRP A 118 4.63 0.75 11.43
N ALA A 119 3.30 0.79 11.60
CA ALA A 119 2.41 -0.23 11.07
C ALA A 119 2.49 -0.33 9.53
N VAL A 120 2.57 0.82 8.83
CA VAL A 120 2.76 0.85 7.37
C VAL A 120 4.04 0.11 6.96
N LEU A 121 5.16 0.40 7.63
CA LEU A 121 6.42 -0.29 7.33
C LEU A 121 6.32 -1.79 7.65
N ALA A 122 5.68 -2.15 8.76
CA ALA A 122 5.46 -3.54 9.17
C ALA A 122 4.48 -4.30 8.26
N ALA A 123 3.63 -3.61 7.49
CA ALA A 123 2.73 -4.22 6.51
C ALA A 123 3.42 -4.57 5.18
N THR A 124 4.61 -4.02 4.90
CA THR A 124 5.37 -4.28 3.67
C THR A 124 5.56 -5.78 3.37
N PRO A 125 5.92 -6.64 4.35
CA PRO A 125 6.05 -8.07 4.10
C PRO A 125 4.72 -8.75 3.75
N LEU A 126 3.58 -8.23 4.22
CA LEU A 126 2.27 -8.79 3.90
C LEU A 126 1.97 -8.62 2.41
N ASP A 127 2.26 -7.44 1.86
CA ASP A 127 2.13 -7.15 0.42
C ASP A 127 3.06 -8.07 -0.41
N ALA A 128 4.32 -8.22 0.02
CA ALA A 128 5.25 -9.13 -0.66
C ALA A 128 4.78 -10.59 -0.67
N ILE A 129 4.22 -11.09 0.44
CA ILE A 129 3.70 -12.47 0.57
C ILE A 129 2.46 -12.66 -0.31
N GLU A 130 1.59 -11.66 -0.35
CA GLU A 130 0.40 -11.63 -1.20
C GLU A 130 0.78 -11.70 -2.68
N ASN A 131 1.72 -10.86 -3.12
CA ASN A 131 2.29 -10.90 -4.48
C ASN A 131 2.91 -12.27 -4.84
N LEU A 132 3.63 -12.90 -3.90
CA LEU A 132 4.19 -14.25 -4.09
C LEU A 132 3.08 -15.30 -4.28
N ALA A 133 2.01 -15.23 -3.46
CA ALA A 133 0.88 -16.13 -3.57
C ALA A 133 0.15 -15.97 -4.92
N MET A 134 -0.04 -14.74 -5.39
CA MET A 134 -0.60 -14.48 -6.72
C MET A 134 0.28 -15.01 -7.84
N MET A 135 1.59 -14.73 -7.83
CA MET A 135 2.52 -15.26 -8.84
C MET A 135 2.53 -16.79 -8.88
N ALA A 136 2.46 -17.43 -7.71
CA ALA A 136 2.38 -18.88 -7.60
C ALA A 136 1.08 -19.42 -8.22
N MET A 137 -0.07 -18.78 -7.97
CA MET A 137 -1.35 -19.18 -8.56
C MET A 137 -1.40 -18.97 -10.08
N VAL A 138 -0.84 -17.87 -10.59
CA VAL A 138 -0.73 -17.63 -12.05
C VAL A 138 0.20 -18.65 -12.72
N SER A 139 1.20 -19.16 -12.01
CA SER A 139 2.19 -20.10 -12.57
C SER A 139 1.79 -21.56 -12.49
N HIS A 140 1.10 -21.96 -11.43
CA HIS A 140 0.84 -23.37 -11.13
C HIS A 140 -0.65 -23.70 -11.04
N GLY A 141 -1.52 -22.72 -11.28
CA GLY A 141 -2.97 -22.84 -11.14
C GLY A 141 -3.47 -22.37 -9.78
N ALA A 142 -4.79 -22.16 -9.70
CA ALA A 142 -5.46 -21.68 -8.50
C ALA A 142 -5.27 -22.63 -7.31
N SER A 143 -5.21 -22.05 -6.11
CA SER A 143 -5.04 -22.80 -4.86
C SER A 143 -5.85 -22.16 -3.74
N GLU A 144 -6.62 -22.98 -3.01
CA GLU A 144 -7.40 -22.55 -1.85
C GLU A 144 -6.53 -21.89 -0.76
N VAL A 145 -5.36 -22.48 -0.51
CA VAL A 145 -4.43 -22.00 0.52
C VAL A 145 -3.83 -20.66 0.11
N LEU A 146 -3.38 -20.54 -1.15
CA LEU A 146 -2.77 -19.31 -1.65
C LEU A 146 -3.79 -18.17 -1.77
N ALA A 147 -5.02 -18.47 -2.22
CA ALA A 147 -6.09 -17.47 -2.29
C ALA A 147 -6.46 -16.91 -0.90
N LYS A 148 -6.51 -17.76 0.13
CA LYS A 148 -6.74 -17.31 1.51
C LYS A 148 -5.56 -16.53 2.07
N LEU A 149 -4.34 -16.97 1.80
CA LEU A 149 -3.13 -16.27 2.23
C LEU A 149 -3.08 -14.86 1.63
N ALA A 150 -3.29 -14.74 0.31
CA ALA A 150 -3.39 -13.47 -0.38
C ALA A 150 -4.48 -12.59 0.23
N GLY A 151 -5.69 -13.12 0.42
CA GLY A 151 -6.82 -12.36 1.00
C GLY A 151 -6.55 -11.85 2.41
N TRP A 152 -5.94 -12.64 3.30
CA TRP A 152 -5.58 -12.20 4.64
C TRP A 152 -4.49 -11.12 4.63
N CYS A 153 -3.45 -11.32 3.83
CA CYS A 153 -2.38 -10.33 3.68
C CYS A 153 -2.91 -9.02 3.07
N ALA A 154 -3.74 -9.10 2.02
CA ALA A 154 -4.42 -7.98 1.40
C ALA A 154 -5.33 -7.25 2.41
N GLY A 155 -6.20 -7.97 3.12
CA GLY A 155 -7.10 -7.37 4.10
C GLY A 155 -6.37 -6.60 5.20
N LEU A 156 -5.29 -7.19 5.75
CA LEU A 156 -4.48 -6.54 6.78
C LEU A 156 -3.70 -5.34 6.22
N LYS A 157 -3.04 -5.46 5.06
CA LYS A 157 -2.28 -4.35 4.45
C LYS A 157 -3.19 -3.17 4.09
N PHE A 158 -4.36 -3.42 3.52
CA PHE A 158 -5.33 -2.37 3.17
C PHE A 158 -5.93 -1.72 4.41
N THR A 159 -6.14 -2.46 5.50
CA THR A 159 -6.58 -1.86 6.77
C THR A 159 -5.55 -0.86 7.29
N VAL A 160 -4.26 -1.21 7.26
CA VAL A 160 -3.17 -0.31 7.65
C VAL A 160 -3.05 0.89 6.70
N LEU A 161 -3.16 0.66 5.40
CA LEU A 161 -3.15 1.70 4.37
C LEU A 161 -4.26 2.73 4.62
N LEU A 162 -5.50 2.26 4.83
CA LEU A 162 -6.66 3.11 5.10
C LEU A 162 -6.50 3.88 6.42
N ALA A 163 -5.94 3.27 7.46
CA ALA A 163 -5.64 3.95 8.71
C ALA A 163 -4.61 5.09 8.52
N ALA A 164 -3.58 4.87 7.71
CA ALA A 164 -2.58 5.89 7.38
C ALA A 164 -3.15 7.05 6.56
N VAL A 165 -3.92 6.75 5.52
CA VAL A 165 -4.62 7.79 4.75
C VAL A 165 -5.60 8.56 5.63
N GLY A 166 -6.40 7.85 6.43
CA GLY A 166 -7.34 8.46 7.37
C GLY A 166 -6.65 9.38 8.39
N TYR A 167 -5.52 8.95 8.95
CA TYR A 167 -4.71 9.78 9.84
C TYR A 167 -4.20 11.04 9.13
N LEU A 168 -3.60 10.91 7.94
CA LEU A 168 -3.06 12.05 7.18
C LEU A 168 -4.15 13.07 6.86
N LEU A 169 -5.33 12.63 6.44
CA LEU A 169 -6.44 13.51 6.10
C LEU A 169 -7.02 14.20 7.34
N THR A 170 -7.32 13.44 8.40
CA THR A 170 -8.00 13.97 9.59
C THR A 170 -7.08 14.80 10.47
N ALA A 171 -5.92 14.25 10.87
CA ALA A 171 -4.95 14.96 11.69
C ALA A 171 -4.27 16.10 10.90
N GLY A 172 -4.06 15.91 9.58
CA GLY A 172 -3.55 16.98 8.72
C GLY A 172 -4.51 18.17 8.65
N ALA A 173 -5.81 17.93 8.42
CA ALA A 173 -6.82 18.97 8.42
C ALA A 173 -6.94 19.67 9.78
N ALA A 174 -6.97 18.90 10.89
CA ALA A 174 -7.02 19.46 12.24
C ALA A 174 -5.80 20.33 12.56
N THR A 175 -4.61 19.89 12.15
CA THR A 175 -3.35 20.63 12.31
C THR A 175 -3.37 21.93 11.51
N PHE A 176 -3.87 21.89 10.26
CA PHE A 176 -4.04 23.06 9.41
C PHE A 176 -5.00 24.09 10.02
N VAL A 177 -6.18 23.65 10.49
CA VAL A 177 -7.18 24.51 11.12
C VAL A 177 -6.59 25.18 12.37
N ARG A 178 -5.92 24.42 13.25
CA ARG A 178 -5.31 24.97 14.46
C ARG A 178 -4.21 25.98 14.18
N ARG A 179 -3.43 25.76 13.12
CA ARG A 179 -2.29 26.63 12.78
C ARG A 179 -2.70 27.93 12.09
N TYR A 180 -3.73 27.91 11.26
CA TYR A 180 -4.05 29.04 10.38
C TYR A 180 -5.45 29.64 10.57
N VAL A 181 -6.39 28.91 11.18
CA VAL A 181 -7.79 29.36 11.34
C VAL A 181 -8.09 29.76 12.78
N LEU A 182 -7.48 29.10 13.77
CA LEU A 182 -7.70 29.35 15.20
C LEU A 182 -6.45 29.90 15.94
N PRO A 183 -5.69 30.88 15.38
CA PRO A 183 -4.49 31.39 16.04
C PRO A 183 -4.78 32.02 17.40
#